data_AF-A0A0C3KEL8-F1
#
_entry.id   AF-A0A0C3KEL8-F1
#
_cell.length_a   1.000
_cell.length_b   1.000
_cell.length_c   1.000
_cell.angle_alpha   90.00
_cell.angle_beta   90.00
_cell.angle_gamma   90.00
#
_symmetry.space_group_name_H-M   'P 1'
#
loop_
_entity.id
_entity.type
_entity.pdbx_description
1 polymer ?
#
loop_
_entity_poly.entity_id
_entity_poly.type
_entity_poly.pdbx_seq_one_letter_code
_entity_poly.pdbx_strand_id
1 'polypeptide(L)'
;MTKSKILWDLYEHNFQFELVALDRVMMPSWWSNRDSEWLDHIWQIFPGDSELTMCTEPFPQQNQGLGSSNFQSKQEYIEKLQALLAVWPGCPLDLAEPIMPLVSSSHVWAMEKKLAIFYVQLFFDTFGHPPLLPCLIPTAPQGYGSNSR
;
A
#
# COMPACT_ATOMS: atom_id res chain seq x y z
N MET A 1 23.10 -0.01 -7.19
CA MET A 1 22.15 0.42 -6.14
C MET A 1 22.80 0.37 -4.77
N THR A 2 22.51 1.33 -3.89
CA THR A 2 22.90 1.29 -2.46
C THR A 2 22.05 0.26 -1.71
N LYS A 3 22.63 -0.46 -0.73
CA LYS A 3 21.98 -1.52 0.08
C LYS A 3 20.58 -1.14 0.58
N SER A 4 20.38 0.11 1.00
CA SER A 4 19.09 0.60 1.51
C SER A 4 18.00 0.63 0.45
N LYS A 5 18.33 0.88 -0.83
CA LYS A 5 17.36 0.88 -1.94
C LYS A 5 16.83 -0.51 -2.23
N ILE A 6 17.72 -1.51 -2.22
CA ILE A 6 17.35 -2.93 -2.38
C ILE A 6 16.46 -3.36 -1.21
N LEU A 7 16.80 -2.95 0.01
CA LEU A 7 15.96 -3.27 1.17
C LEU A 7 14.57 -2.66 1.04
N TRP A 8 14.48 -1.38 0.67
CA TRP A 8 13.20 -0.70 0.44
C TRP A 8 12.35 -1.43 -0.62
N ASP A 9 12.96 -1.76 -1.76
CA ASP A 9 12.30 -2.48 -2.87
C ASP A 9 11.75 -3.84 -2.41
N LEU A 10 12.53 -4.59 -1.60
CA LEU A 10 12.08 -5.86 -1.02
C LEU A 10 10.91 -5.69 -0.04
N TYR A 11 10.92 -4.67 0.82
CA TYR A 11 9.80 -4.41 1.72
C TYR A 11 8.53 -4.07 0.96
N GLU A 12 8.63 -3.24 -0.08
CA GLU A 12 7.48 -2.83 -0.89
C GLU A 12 6.84 -4.01 -1.62
N HIS A 13 7.66 -4.84 -2.29
CA HIS A 13 7.17 -6.03 -2.99
C HIS A 13 6.64 -7.09 -2.03
N ASN A 14 7.29 -7.30 -0.88
CA ASN A 14 6.78 -8.26 0.08
C ASN A 14 5.42 -7.83 0.65
N PHE A 15 5.21 -6.54 0.92
CA PHE A 15 3.89 -6.03 1.31
C PHE A 15 2.83 -6.29 0.23
N GLN A 16 3.17 -6.05 -1.05
CA GLN A 16 2.29 -6.34 -2.18
C GLN A 16 1.91 -7.83 -2.25
N PHE A 17 2.90 -8.72 -2.10
CA PHE A 17 2.65 -10.17 -2.11
C PHE A 17 1.80 -10.63 -0.92
N GLU A 18 2.02 -10.06 0.27
CA GLU A 18 1.22 -10.35 1.46
C GLU A 18 -0.23 -9.86 1.31
N LEU A 19 -0.45 -8.69 0.71
CA LEU A 19 -1.79 -8.19 0.40
C LEU A 19 -2.52 -9.14 -0.55
N VAL A 20 -1.86 -9.57 -1.63
CA VAL A 20 -2.40 -10.55 -2.59
C VAL A 20 -2.68 -11.90 -1.93
N ALA A 21 -1.78 -12.37 -1.06
CA ALA A 21 -1.96 -13.63 -0.35
C ALA A 21 -3.18 -13.59 0.59
N LEU A 22 -3.36 -12.49 1.32
CA LEU A 22 -4.54 -12.30 2.16
C LEU A 22 -5.82 -12.24 1.34
N ASP A 23 -5.80 -11.48 0.24
CA ASP A 23 -6.96 -11.36 -0.65
C ASP A 23 -7.41 -12.73 -1.21
N ARG A 24 -6.46 -13.60 -1.58
CA ARG A 24 -6.74 -14.99 -2.00
C ARG A 24 -7.48 -15.81 -0.96
N VAL A 25 -7.13 -15.63 0.30
CA VAL A 25 -7.80 -16.32 1.41
C VAL A 25 -9.19 -15.74 1.67
N MET A 26 -9.33 -14.43 1.57
CA MET A 26 -10.60 -13.74 1.83
C MET A 26 -11.62 -13.93 0.70
N MET A 27 -11.17 -13.99 -0.55
CA MET A 27 -12.02 -14.00 -1.75
C MET A 27 -11.71 -15.17 -2.70
N PRO A 28 -11.63 -16.44 -2.24
CA PRO A 28 -11.14 -17.56 -3.06
C PRO A 28 -11.96 -17.81 -4.34
N SER A 29 -13.24 -17.43 -4.33
CA SER A 29 -14.13 -17.56 -5.49
C SER A 29 -13.82 -16.57 -6.62
N TRP A 30 -13.19 -15.43 -6.32
CA TRP A 30 -12.84 -14.40 -7.30
C TRP A 30 -11.58 -14.79 -8.08
N TRP A 31 -10.61 -15.40 -7.39
CA TRP A 31 -9.41 -15.97 -7.99
C TRP A 31 -9.75 -17.12 -8.94
N SER A 32 -10.61 -18.05 -8.53
CA SER A 32 -10.96 -19.24 -9.34
C SER A 32 -11.47 -18.96 -10.77
N ASN A 33 -12.04 -17.79 -11.04
CA ASN A 33 -12.65 -17.44 -12.34
C ASN A 33 -11.98 -16.26 -13.07
N ARG A 34 -11.27 -15.38 -12.36
CA ARG A 34 -10.77 -14.08 -12.87
C ARG A 34 -9.40 -13.71 -12.32
N ASP A 35 -8.53 -14.71 -12.15
CA ASP A 35 -7.18 -14.54 -11.57
C ASP A 35 -6.43 -13.33 -12.14
N SER A 36 -6.39 -13.14 -13.46
CA SER A 36 -5.64 -12.04 -14.09
C SER A 36 -6.31 -10.67 -13.90
N GLU A 37 -7.61 -10.57 -14.17
CA GLU A 37 -8.35 -9.29 -14.08
C GLU A 37 -8.43 -8.77 -12.65
N TRP A 38 -8.58 -9.69 -11.69
CA TRP A 38 -8.63 -9.34 -10.28
C TRP A 38 -7.26 -8.94 -9.75
N LEU A 39 -6.22 -9.65 -10.18
CA LEU A 39 -4.85 -9.30 -9.85
C LEU A 39 -4.49 -7.90 -10.39
N ASP A 40 -4.89 -7.56 -11.62
CA ASP A 40 -4.72 -6.21 -12.17
C ASP A 40 -5.40 -5.15 -11.30
N HIS A 41 -6.59 -5.45 -10.75
CA HIS A 41 -7.29 -4.53 -9.84
C HIS A 41 -6.52 -4.29 -8.55
N ILE A 42 -5.91 -5.33 -7.97
CA ILE A 42 -5.05 -5.20 -6.78
C ILE A 42 -3.80 -4.37 -7.12
N TRP A 43 -3.20 -4.57 -8.30
CA TRP A 43 -2.01 -3.82 -8.71
C TRP A 43 -2.26 -2.31 -8.81
N GLN A 44 -3.48 -1.88 -9.12
CA GLN A 44 -3.83 -0.46 -9.18
C GLN A 44 -3.72 0.27 -7.83
N ILE A 45 -3.64 -0.46 -6.70
CA ILE A 45 -3.43 0.10 -5.35
C ILE A 45 -1.98 0.60 -5.18
N PHE A 46 -1.08 0.18 -6.05
CA PHE A 46 0.33 0.54 -6.01
C PHE A 46 0.68 1.54 -7.11
N PRO A 47 1.63 2.45 -6.88
CA PRO A 47 2.09 3.36 -7.91
C PRO A 47 2.92 2.60 -8.96
N GLY A 48 2.71 2.89 -10.24
CA GLY A 48 3.44 2.29 -11.36
C GLY A 48 2.53 1.62 -12.39
N ASP A 49 3.13 1.16 -13.49
CA ASP A 49 2.43 0.27 -14.42
C ASP A 49 2.25 -1.09 -13.72
N SER A 50 1.12 -1.77 -13.90
CA SER A 50 0.71 -3.01 -13.16
C SER A 50 1.66 -4.21 -13.26
N GLU A 51 2.87 -4.04 -13.78
CA GLU A 51 3.94 -5.02 -13.73
C GLU A 51 4.74 -4.89 -12.42
N LEU A 52 4.87 -6.02 -11.71
CA LEU A 52 5.79 -6.22 -10.58
C LEU A 52 7.25 -6.04 -11.02
N THR A 53 7.64 -4.78 -11.18
CA THR A 53 8.98 -4.40 -11.59
C THR A 53 9.84 -4.19 -10.35
N MET A 54 10.53 -5.25 -9.95
CA MET A 54 11.64 -5.14 -8.99
C MET A 54 12.63 -4.10 -9.53
N CYS A 55 13.02 -3.14 -8.69
CA CYS A 55 13.99 -2.12 -9.06
C CYS A 55 13.53 -1.20 -10.21
N THR A 56 12.34 -0.60 -10.12
CA THR A 56 11.87 0.43 -11.06
C THR A 56 12.97 1.46 -11.36
N GLU A 57 13.38 1.56 -12.63
CA GLU A 57 14.27 2.62 -13.11
C GLU A 57 13.47 3.67 -13.89
N PRO A 58 13.58 4.97 -13.53
CA PRO A 58 14.41 5.52 -12.47
C PRO A 58 13.84 5.25 -11.06
N PHE A 59 14.74 4.99 -10.10
CA PHE A 59 14.37 4.80 -8.68
C PHE A 59 13.55 6.00 -8.18
N PRO A 60 12.43 5.78 -7.46
CA PRO A 60 11.53 6.86 -7.07
C PRO A 60 12.25 7.91 -6.21
N GLN A 61 12.03 9.18 -6.54
CA GLN A 61 12.66 10.32 -5.85
C GLN A 61 11.90 10.74 -4.59
N GLN A 62 10.62 10.36 -4.47
CA GLN A 62 9.72 10.74 -3.38
C GLN A 62 8.73 9.61 -3.09
N ASN A 63 8.23 9.54 -1.85
CA ASN A 63 7.22 8.55 -1.48
C ASN A 63 5.91 8.79 -2.29
N GLN A 64 5.38 7.72 -2.85
CA GLN A 64 4.17 7.70 -3.68
C GLN A 64 3.15 6.70 -3.11
N GLY A 65 1.97 6.62 -3.71
CA GLY A 65 0.96 5.65 -3.31
C GLY A 65 0.48 5.85 -1.86
N LEU A 66 0.32 4.72 -1.16
CA LEU A 66 0.02 4.66 0.27
C LEU A 66 1.12 5.30 1.15
N GLY A 67 2.35 5.41 0.66
CA GLY A 67 3.46 6.06 1.36
C GLY A 67 3.50 7.59 1.21
N SER A 68 2.65 8.19 0.38
CA SER A 68 2.75 9.62 0.06
C SER A 68 2.45 10.53 1.26
N SER A 69 3.20 11.62 1.41
CA SER A 69 2.91 12.67 2.40
C SER A 69 1.85 13.68 1.92
N ASN A 70 1.58 13.73 0.62
CA ASN A 70 0.52 14.57 0.05
C ASN A 70 -0.82 13.82 0.13
N PHE A 71 -1.75 14.35 0.93
CA PHE A 71 -3.06 13.72 1.13
C PHE A 71 -3.88 13.62 -0.17
N GLN A 72 -3.74 14.57 -1.11
CA GLN A 72 -4.47 14.56 -2.38
C GLN A 72 -4.00 13.41 -3.27
N SER A 73 -2.68 13.23 -3.36
CA SER A 73 -2.10 12.12 -4.12
C SER A 73 -2.36 10.77 -3.46
N LYS A 74 -2.35 10.73 -2.12
CA LYS A 74 -2.62 9.52 -1.33
C LYS A 74 -4.09 9.08 -1.42
N GLN A 75 -5.04 10.02 -1.48
CA GLN A 75 -6.47 9.74 -1.44
C GLN A 75 -6.88 8.69 -2.48
N GLU A 76 -6.41 8.81 -3.72
CA GLU A 76 -6.73 7.85 -4.79
C GLU A 76 -6.34 6.40 -4.41
N TYR A 77 -5.17 6.20 -3.83
CA TYR A 77 -4.69 4.88 -3.43
C TYR A 77 -5.41 4.35 -2.18
N ILE A 78 -5.79 5.24 -1.27
CA ILE A 78 -6.62 4.89 -0.12
C ILE A 78 -8.01 4.45 -0.56
N GLU A 79 -8.62 5.12 -1.54
CA GLU A 79 -9.92 4.72 -2.11
C GLU A 79 -9.84 3.35 -2.80
N LYS A 80 -8.76 3.08 -3.55
CA LYS A 80 -8.54 1.76 -4.17
C LYS A 80 -8.33 0.66 -3.12
N LEU A 81 -7.51 0.91 -2.11
CA LEU A 81 -7.31 -0.03 -1.00
C LEU A 81 -8.63 -0.27 -0.24
N GLN A 82 -9.39 0.80 0.00
CA GLN A 82 -10.70 0.72 0.62
C GLN A 82 -11.66 -0.15 -0.19
N ALA A 83 -11.75 0.04 -1.50
CA ALA A 83 -12.60 -0.76 -2.37
C ALA A 83 -12.24 -2.25 -2.33
N LEU A 84 -10.95 -2.58 -2.25
CA LEU A 84 -10.48 -3.96 -2.06
C LEU A 84 -10.91 -4.52 -0.71
N LEU A 85 -10.67 -3.79 0.38
CA LEU A 85 -10.98 -4.26 1.74
C LEU A 85 -12.48 -4.31 2.01
N ALA A 86 -13.29 -3.47 1.35
CA ALA A 86 -14.74 -3.41 1.52
C ALA A 86 -15.47 -4.69 1.09
N VAL A 87 -14.89 -5.44 0.15
CA VAL A 87 -15.48 -6.71 -0.31
C VAL A 87 -15.09 -7.91 0.56
N TRP A 88 -14.12 -7.74 1.47
CA TRP A 88 -13.66 -8.81 2.34
C TRP A 88 -14.65 -9.14 3.46
N PRO A 89 -14.74 -10.41 3.89
CA PRO A 89 -15.61 -10.80 4.98
C PRO A 89 -15.19 -10.11 6.29
N GLY A 90 -16.17 -9.59 7.02
CA GLY A 90 -15.93 -8.93 8.31
C GLY A 90 -15.46 -7.48 8.20
N CYS A 91 -15.44 -6.89 6.99
CA CYS A 91 -15.14 -5.47 6.83
C CYS A 91 -16.19 -4.60 7.55
N PRO A 92 -15.77 -3.71 8.47
CA PRO A 92 -16.64 -2.73 9.11
C PRO A 92 -17.38 -1.83 8.11
N LEU A 93 -18.66 -1.52 8.38
CA LEU A 93 -19.48 -0.67 7.51
C LEU A 93 -18.89 0.73 7.29
N ASP A 94 -18.23 1.29 8.31
CA ASP A 94 -17.58 2.60 8.24
C ASP A 94 -16.33 2.61 7.34
N LEU A 95 -15.78 1.43 7.04
CA LEU A 95 -14.71 1.24 6.04
C LEU A 95 -15.26 0.96 4.65
N ALA A 96 -16.52 0.56 4.50
CA ALA A 96 -17.13 0.32 3.19
C ALA A 96 -17.76 1.58 2.57
N GLU A 97 -17.99 2.63 3.36
CA GLU A 97 -18.60 3.88 2.88
C GLU A 97 -17.62 4.73 2.05
N PRO A 98 -17.99 5.18 0.83
CA PRO A 98 -17.10 5.95 -0.03
C PRO A 98 -16.57 7.22 0.64
N ILE A 99 -15.28 7.51 0.43
CA ILE A 99 -14.69 8.80 0.79
C ILE A 99 -15.34 9.87 -0.08
N MET A 100 -16.22 10.69 0.50
CA MET A 100 -16.89 11.76 -0.26
C MET A 100 -15.88 12.74 -0.88
N PRO A 101 -16.15 13.30 -2.07
CA PRO A 101 -15.17 14.00 -2.91
C PRO A 101 -14.62 15.34 -2.36
N LEU A 102 -14.93 15.73 -1.12
CA LEU A 102 -14.53 17.02 -0.51
C LEU A 102 -13.79 16.86 0.84
N VAL A 103 -13.11 15.75 1.05
CA VAL A 103 -12.49 15.43 2.34
C VAL A 103 -11.27 16.29 2.68
N SER A 104 -11.24 16.75 3.94
CA SER A 104 -10.05 17.35 4.55
C SER A 104 -8.93 16.31 4.74
N SER A 105 -7.68 16.76 4.80
CA SER A 105 -6.52 15.89 5.06
C SER A 105 -6.72 14.96 6.27
N SER A 106 -7.35 15.47 7.34
CA SER A 106 -7.64 14.69 8.55
C SER A 106 -8.44 13.41 8.30
N HIS A 107 -9.37 13.43 7.33
CA HIS A 107 -10.21 12.28 7.01
C HIS A 107 -9.43 11.22 6.25
N VAL A 108 -8.57 11.62 5.31
CA VAL A 108 -7.71 10.69 4.56
C VAL A 108 -6.79 9.94 5.53
N TRP A 109 -6.14 10.66 6.46
CA TRP A 109 -5.27 10.05 7.48
C TRP A 109 -6.02 9.16 8.46
N ALA A 110 -7.25 9.54 8.85
CA ALA A 110 -8.09 8.73 9.71
C ALA A 110 -8.52 7.43 9.02
N MET A 111 -8.89 7.51 7.73
CA MET A 111 -9.27 6.35 6.94
C MET A 111 -8.08 5.41 6.72
N GLU A 112 -6.91 5.95 6.34
CA GLU A 112 -5.67 5.18 6.23
C GLU A 112 -5.38 4.39 7.50
N LYS A 113 -5.49 5.04 8.67
CA LYS A 113 -5.28 4.38 9.95
C LYS A 113 -6.28 3.25 10.20
N LYS A 114 -7.56 3.46 9.90
CA LYS A 114 -8.58 2.42 10.08
C LYS A 114 -8.37 1.23 9.14
N LEU A 115 -8.09 1.49 7.86
CA LEU A 115 -7.78 0.44 6.88
C LEU A 115 -6.54 -0.35 7.29
N ALA A 116 -5.48 0.33 7.74
CA ALA A 116 -4.26 -0.31 8.21
C ALA A 116 -4.52 -1.20 9.44
N ILE A 117 -5.31 -0.74 10.41
CA ILE A 117 -5.68 -1.54 11.59
C ILE A 117 -6.46 -2.79 11.17
N PHE A 118 -7.46 -2.63 10.30
CA PHE A 118 -8.26 -3.75 9.80
C PHE A 118 -7.40 -4.76 9.04
N TYR A 119 -6.57 -4.30 8.10
CA TYR A 119 -5.65 -5.14 7.34
C TYR A 119 -4.68 -5.91 8.25
N VAL A 120 -4.00 -5.22 9.17
CA VAL A 120 -3.02 -5.83 10.07
C VAL A 120 -3.66 -6.88 10.98
N GLN A 121 -4.84 -6.57 11.53
CA GLN A 121 -5.54 -7.49 12.40
C GLN A 121 -6.00 -8.73 11.62
N LEU A 122 -6.63 -8.52 10.47
CA LEU A 122 -7.12 -9.63 9.65
C LEU A 122 -5.99 -10.51 9.12
N PHE A 123 -4.86 -9.90 8.73
CA PHE A 123 -3.67 -10.64 8.34
C PHE A 123 -3.14 -11.49 9.50
N PHE A 124 -3.01 -10.90 10.70
CA PHE A 124 -2.56 -11.62 11.88
C PHE A 124 -3.48 -12.78 12.24
N ASP A 125 -4.79 -12.57 12.20
CA ASP A 125 -5.78 -13.60 12.49
C ASP A 125 -5.76 -14.73 11.46
N THR A 126 -5.32 -14.44 10.23
CA THR A 126 -5.24 -15.42 9.13
C THR A 126 -3.93 -16.20 9.11
N PHE A 127 -2.78 -15.53 9.26
CA PHE A 127 -1.44 -16.12 9.09
C PHE A 127 -0.67 -16.32 10.40
N GLY A 128 -1.16 -15.79 11.52
CA GLY A 128 -0.56 -15.95 12.85
C GLY A 128 0.67 -15.08 13.12
N HIS A 129 0.97 -14.10 12.25
CA HIS A 129 2.06 -13.14 12.42
C HIS A 129 1.68 -11.78 11.83
N PRO A 130 2.31 -10.67 12.25
CA PRO A 130 2.04 -9.37 11.66
C PRO A 130 2.54 -9.31 10.20
N PRO A 131 1.85 -8.57 9.31
CA PRO A 131 2.33 -8.33 7.97
C PRO A 131 3.52 -7.36 7.98
N LEU A 132 4.27 -7.37 6.90
CA LEU A 132 5.18 -6.31 6.52
C LEU A 132 4.38 -5.06 6.14
N LEU A 133 4.91 -3.90 6.50
CA LEU A 133 4.28 -2.62 6.21
C LEU A 133 5.13 -1.86 5.18
N PRO A 134 4.48 -1.02 4.33
CA PRO A 134 5.20 -0.11 3.45
C PRO A 134 6.22 0.71 4.24
N CYS A 135 7.42 0.85 3.68
CA CYS A 135 8.49 1.63 4.29
C CYS A 135 8.79 2.88 3.46
N LEU A 136 9.28 3.93 4.13
CA LEU A 136 9.63 5.18 3.44
C LEU A 136 10.92 5.00 2.64
N ILE A 137 10.99 5.65 1.49
CA ILE A 137 12.18 5.68 0.64
C ILE A 137 13.37 6.17 1.47
N PRO A 138 14.51 5.46 1.46
CA PRO A 138 15.71 5.90 2.15
C PRO A 138 16.19 7.23 1.59
N THR A 139 16.10 8.29 2.38
CA THR A 139 16.76 9.56 2.08
C THR A 139 18.25 9.40 2.28
N ALA A 140 19.06 9.90 1.33
CA ALA A 140 20.49 10.01 1.57
C ALA A 140 20.72 10.85 2.85
N PRO A 141 21.63 10.46 3.75
CA PRO A 141 22.01 11.33 4.86
C PRO A 141 22.46 12.65 4.25
N GLN A 142 21.83 13.75 4.65
CA GLN A 142 22.31 15.08 4.27
C GLN A 142 23.74 15.17 4.76
N GLY A 143 24.70 15.17 3.84
CA GLY A 143 26.09 15.44 4.16
C GLY A 143 26.13 16.76 4.91
N TYR A 144 26.72 16.73 6.11
CA TYR A 144 26.99 17.94 6.88
C TYR A 144 27.58 18.98 5.93
N GLY A 145 26.85 20.09 5.77
CA GLY A 145 27.23 21.18 4.89
C GLY A 145 28.66 21.60 5.13
N SER A 146 29.40 21.70 4.03
CA SER A 146 30.72 22.29 3.93
C SER A 146 30.75 23.64 4.64
N ASN A 147 31.27 23.67 5.86
CA ASN A 147 31.75 24.91 6.48
C ASN A 147 33.24 25.01 6.20
N SER A 148 33.58 25.56 5.03
CA SER A 148 34.89 26.16 4.79
C SER A 148 34.66 27.60 4.39
N ARG A 149 34.97 28.51 5.33
CA ARG A 149 35.20 29.93 5.08
C ARG A 149 36.44 30.11 4.22
#